data_AF-A0A839V3J0-F1
#
_entry.id   AF-A0A839V3J0-F1
#
_cell.length_a   1.000
_cell.length_b   1.000
_cell.length_c   1.000
_cell.angle_alpha   90.00
_cell.angle_beta   90.00
_cell.angle_gamma   90.00
#
_symmetry.space_group_name_H-M   'P 1'
#
loop_
_entity.id
_entity.type
_entity.pdbx_description
1 polymer ?
#
loop_
_entity_poly.entity_id
_entity_poly.type
_entity_poly.pdbx_seq_one_letter_code
_entity_poly.pdbx_strand_id
1 'polypeptide(L)'
;MTEYDEMVGAIAEVVRSLGKAEVPAGLVITDETRLADDLKLDSLAVMDFVMALENRFDLVIPMDELTEVVSVGDLARLLLGHLKTQSAG
;
A
#
# COMPACT_ATOMS: atom_id res chain seq x y z
N MET A 1 -1.89 0.58 19.50
CA MET A 1 -1.85 0.54 18.03
C MET A 1 -0.43 0.91 17.65
N THR A 2 0.22 0.13 16.81
CA THR A 2 1.61 0.37 16.39
C THR A 2 1.64 1.20 15.11
N GLU A 3 2.79 1.81 14.79
CA GLU A 3 3.01 2.50 13.49
C GLU A 3 2.70 1.58 12.29
N TYR A 4 2.96 0.28 12.44
CA TYR A 4 2.66 -0.72 11.43
C TYR A 4 1.15 -0.92 11.24
N ASP A 5 0.39 -1.05 12.33
CA ASP A 5 -1.07 -1.20 12.26
C ASP A 5 -1.72 0.04 11.64
N GLU A 6 -1.20 1.23 11.96
CA GLU A 6 -1.65 2.51 11.38
C GLU A 6 -1.36 2.58 9.87
N MET A 7 -0.18 2.14 9.45
CA MET A 7 0.19 2.09 8.03
C MET A 7 -0.71 1.14 7.23
N VAL A 8 -0.97 -0.07 7.77
CA VAL A 8 -1.90 -1.03 7.15
C VAL A 8 -3.30 -0.43 7.03
N GLY A 9 -3.77 0.26 8.06
CA GLY A 9 -5.05 0.99 8.03
C GLY A 9 -5.08 2.08 6.94
N ALA A 10 -4.04 2.90 6.84
CA ALA A 10 -3.93 3.94 5.83
C ALA A 10 -3.89 3.38 4.40
N ILE A 11 -3.15 2.30 4.18
CA ILE A 11 -3.13 1.57 2.92
C ILE A 11 -4.55 1.09 2.55
N ALA A 12 -5.25 0.47 3.49
CA ALA A 12 -6.61 -0.03 3.27
C ALA A 12 -7.58 1.10 2.86
N GLU A 13 -7.43 2.30 3.42
CA GLU A 13 -8.21 3.47 3.02
C GLU A 13 -7.90 3.90 1.58
N VAL A 14 -6.63 3.95 1.19
CA VAL A 14 -6.23 4.36 -0.16
C VAL A 14 -6.75 3.37 -1.19
N VAL A 15 -6.62 2.06 -0.94
CA VAL A 15 -7.19 1.00 -1.81
C VAL A 15 -8.67 1.24 -2.05
N ARG A 16 -9.45 1.56 -1.00
CA ARG A 16 -10.89 1.81 -1.12
C ARG A 16 -11.20 3.10 -1.87
N SER A 17 -10.37 4.14 -1.74
CA SER A 17 -10.58 5.43 -2.41
C SER A 17 -10.36 5.40 -3.93
N LEU A 18 -9.53 4.49 -4.42
CA LEU A 18 -9.20 4.43 -5.85
C LEU A 18 -10.34 3.91 -6.71
N GLY A 19 -11.28 3.15 -6.13
CA GLY A 19 -12.41 2.56 -6.85
C GLY A 19 -12.00 1.57 -7.96
N LYS A 20 -10.72 1.22 -8.06
CA LYS A 20 -10.15 0.25 -9.02
C LYS A 20 -9.99 -1.15 -8.44
N ALA A 21 -10.03 -1.27 -7.12
CA ALA A 21 -10.03 -2.55 -6.44
C ALA A 21 -11.47 -3.06 -6.28
N GLU A 22 -11.69 -4.33 -6.55
CA GLU A 22 -12.94 -5.00 -6.20
C GLU A 22 -12.92 -5.35 -4.72
N VAL A 23 -13.18 -4.35 -3.86
CA VAL A 23 -13.27 -4.54 -2.42
C VAL A 23 -14.74 -4.61 -2.02
N PRO A 24 -15.27 -5.79 -1.66
CA PRO A 24 -16.61 -5.91 -1.11
C PRO A 24 -16.78 -4.98 0.09
N ALA A 25 -17.95 -4.33 0.19
CA ALA A 25 -18.32 -3.58 1.38
C ALA A 25 -18.35 -4.54 2.57
N GLY A 26 -17.35 -4.44 3.45
CA GLY A 26 -17.17 -5.33 4.61
C GLY A 26 -15.97 -6.27 4.55
N LEU A 27 -15.24 -6.35 3.44
CA LEU A 27 -13.95 -7.06 3.44
C LEU A 27 -12.97 -6.32 4.37
N VAL A 28 -12.41 -7.03 5.34
CA VAL A 28 -11.33 -6.52 6.19
C VAL A 28 -10.02 -6.69 5.44
N ILE A 29 -9.36 -5.57 5.13
CA ILE A 29 -8.02 -5.57 4.57
C ILE A 29 -7.05 -5.73 5.74
N THR A 30 -6.17 -6.73 5.63
CA THR A 30 -5.15 -7.07 6.62
C THR A 30 -3.78 -7.02 5.94
N ASP A 31 -2.71 -7.17 6.71
CA ASP A 31 -1.37 -7.26 6.14
C ASP A 31 -1.14 -8.51 5.28
N GLU A 32 -1.87 -9.59 5.54
CA GLU A 32 -1.87 -10.81 4.72
C GLU A 32 -2.60 -10.66 3.38
N THR A 33 -3.40 -9.60 3.21
CA THR A 33 -4.20 -9.37 1.99
C THR A 33 -3.29 -9.12 0.79
N ARG A 34 -3.49 -9.93 -0.27
CA ARG A 34 -2.69 -9.92 -1.50
C ARG A 34 -3.25 -8.94 -2.52
N LEU A 35 -2.38 -8.07 -3.07
CA LEU A 35 -2.80 -6.96 -3.93
C LEU A 35 -3.47 -7.45 -5.22
N ALA A 36 -2.83 -8.39 -5.93
CA ALA A 36 -3.37 -8.93 -7.17
C ALA A 36 -4.46 -9.99 -6.92
N ASP A 37 -4.25 -10.86 -5.93
CA ASP A 37 -5.10 -12.04 -5.77
C ASP A 37 -6.39 -11.72 -5.01
N ASP A 38 -6.35 -10.89 -3.97
CA ASP A 38 -7.51 -10.60 -3.12
C ASP A 38 -8.19 -9.29 -3.52
N LEU A 39 -7.42 -8.25 -3.83
CA LEU A 39 -7.94 -6.93 -4.18
C LEU A 39 -8.18 -6.75 -5.69
N LYS A 40 -7.78 -7.74 -6.51
CA LYS A 40 -7.91 -7.74 -7.97
C LYS A 40 -7.26 -6.53 -8.65
N LEU A 41 -6.20 -5.99 -8.04
CA LEU A 41 -5.42 -4.91 -8.65
C LEU A 41 -4.55 -5.50 -9.77
N ASP A 42 -4.81 -5.07 -11.00
CA ASP A 42 -3.90 -5.35 -12.12
C ASP A 42 -2.64 -4.47 -12.04
N SER A 43 -1.68 -4.68 -12.94
CA SER A 43 -0.39 -3.97 -12.91
C SER A 43 -0.53 -2.45 -13.08
N LEU A 44 -1.54 -1.97 -13.80
CA LEU A 44 -1.80 -0.53 -13.97
C LEU A 44 -2.45 0.04 -12.71
N ALA A 45 -3.41 -0.67 -12.13
CA ALA A 45 -4.06 -0.30 -10.89
C ALA A 45 -3.08 -0.29 -9.71
N VAL A 46 -2.12 -1.24 -9.68
CA VAL A 46 -1.00 -1.21 -8.73
C VAL A 46 -0.16 0.05 -8.91
N MET A 47 0.10 0.48 -10.14
CA MET A 47 0.87 1.70 -10.40
C MET A 47 0.18 2.96 -9.90
N ASP A 48 -1.10 3.14 -10.25
CA ASP A 48 -1.91 4.26 -9.75
C ASP A 48 -2.05 4.23 -8.23
N PHE A 49 -2.10 3.03 -7.65
CA PHE A 49 -2.16 2.83 -6.22
C PHE A 49 -0.88 3.26 -5.52
N VAL A 50 0.28 2.86 -6.02
CA VAL A 50 1.57 3.30 -5.49
C VAL A 50 1.70 4.82 -5.62
N MET A 51 1.34 5.41 -6.77
CA MET A 51 1.36 6.87 -6.94
C MET A 51 0.46 7.59 -5.93
N ALA A 52 -0.71 7.02 -5.59
CA ALA A 52 -1.58 7.60 -4.57
C ALA A 52 -0.95 7.55 -3.17
N LEU A 53 -0.22 6.48 -2.85
CA LEU A 53 0.52 6.35 -1.59
C LEU A 53 1.71 7.31 -1.52
N GLU A 54 2.50 7.39 -2.59
CA GLU A 54 3.61 8.35 -2.73
C GLU A 54 3.13 9.78 -2.44
N ASN A 55 2.04 10.21 -3.09
CA ASN A 55 1.46 11.53 -2.84
C ASN A 55 0.91 11.69 -1.42
N ARG A 56 0.33 10.64 -0.82
CA ARG A 56 -0.23 10.68 0.54
C ARG A 56 0.85 10.80 1.62
N PHE A 57 1.99 10.16 1.40
CA PHE A 57 3.07 10.08 2.38
C PHE A 57 4.27 10.97 2.05
N ASP A 58 4.21 11.75 0.97
CA ASP A 58 5.30 12.57 0.45
C ASP A 58 6.59 11.74 0.22
N LEU A 59 6.43 10.60 -0.44
CA LEU A 59 7.49 9.63 -0.74
C LEU A 59 7.69 9.44 -2.23
N VAL A 60 8.84 8.89 -2.60
CA VAL A 60 9.11 8.36 -3.94
C VAL A 60 9.64 6.94 -3.78
N ILE A 61 8.95 5.96 -4.35
CA ILE A 61 9.30 4.55 -4.28
C ILE A 61 9.84 4.11 -5.64
N PRO A 62 11.08 3.60 -5.70
CA PRO A 62 11.63 3.04 -6.92
C PRO A 62 10.82 1.83 -7.42
N MET A 63 10.64 1.75 -8.74
CA MET A 63 9.84 0.71 -9.39
C MET A 63 10.38 -0.70 -9.19
N ASP A 64 11.69 -0.85 -9.04
CA ASP A 64 12.37 -2.11 -8.75
C ASP A 64 12.02 -2.66 -7.36
N GLU A 65 11.83 -1.79 -6.38
CA GLU A 65 11.41 -2.20 -5.02
C GLU A 65 9.96 -2.73 -4.99
N LEU A 66 9.11 -2.29 -5.92
CA LEU A 66 7.73 -2.78 -6.06
C LEU A 66 7.65 -4.23 -6.55
N THR A 67 8.71 -4.75 -7.18
CA THR A 67 8.71 -6.12 -7.72
C THR A 67 8.63 -7.19 -6.63
N GLU A 68 9.00 -6.86 -5.40
CA GLU A 68 8.91 -7.73 -4.23
C GLU A 68 7.59 -7.58 -3.45
N VAL A 69 6.76 -6.59 -3.81
CA VAL A 69 5.51 -6.30 -3.10
C VAL A 69 4.39 -7.20 -3.60
N VAL A 70 3.90 -8.06 -2.70
CA VAL A 70 2.82 -9.01 -3.01
C VAL A 70 1.59 -8.78 -2.13
N SER A 71 1.82 -8.38 -0.87
CA SER A 71 0.79 -8.15 0.14
C SER A 71 0.77 -6.70 0.64
N VAL A 72 -0.31 -6.34 1.34
CA VAL A 72 -0.42 -5.06 2.05
C VAL A 72 0.68 -4.92 3.11
N GLY A 73 1.06 -6.03 3.77
CA GLY A 73 2.16 -6.04 4.75
C GLY A 73 3.52 -5.71 4.14
N ASP A 74 3.81 -6.23 2.94
CA ASP A 74 5.06 -5.93 2.22
C ASP A 74 5.13 -4.43 1.91
N LEU A 75 4.02 -3.87 1.41
CA LEU A 75 3.92 -2.45 1.09
C LEU A 75 4.02 -1.57 2.35
N ALA A 76 3.40 -1.99 3.46
CA ALA A 76 3.50 -1.27 4.73
C ALA A 76 4.93 -1.19 5.24
N ARG A 77 5.69 -2.30 5.15
CA ARG A 77 7.11 -2.34 5.55
C ARG A 77 7.96 -1.45 4.65
N LEU A 78 7.72 -1.50 3.35
CA LEU A 78 8.39 -0.68 2.36
C LEU A 78 8.20 0.82 2.67
N LEU A 79 6.95 1.26 2.80
CA LEU A 79 6.59 2.65 3.11
C LEU A 79 7.21 3.12 4.43
N LEU A 80 7.14 2.31 5.49
CA LEU A 80 7.73 2.65 6.78
C LEU A 80 9.25 2.75 6.72
N GLY A 81 9.92 1.91 5.93
CA GLY A 81 11.36 1.99 5.70
C GLY A 81 11.77 3.33 5.10
N HIS A 82 11.03 3.79 4.09
CA HIS A 82 11.26 5.08 3.42
C HIS A 82 10.95 6.27 4.35
N LEU A 83 9.84 6.26 5.08
CA LEU A 83 9.49 7.33 6.02
C LEU A 83 10.53 7.53 7.12
N LYS A 84 11.06 6.43 7.66
CA LYS A 84 12.12 6.47 8.69
C LYS A 84 13.42 7.05 8.14
N THR A 85 13.72 6.78 6.87
CA THR A 85 14.91 7.31 6.20
C THR A 85 14.77 8.79 5.90
N GLN A 86 13.59 9.23 5.46
CA GLN A 86 13.31 10.65 5.19
C GLN A 86 13.32 11.52 6.45
N SER A 87 12.78 11.01 7.56
CA SER A 87 12.73 11.75 8.84
C SER A 87 14.08 11.87 9.56
N ALA A 88 15.08 11.10 9.12
CA ALA A 88 16.44 11.14 9.68
C ALA A 88 17.36 12.17 8.99
N GLY A 89 16.84 12.89 7.99
CA GLY A 89 17.55 13.90 7.21
C GLY A 89 17.34 15.34 7.66
#